data_AF-A0AA39Q5S0-F1
#
_entry.id   AF-A0AA39Q5S0-F1
#
_cell.length_a   1.000
_cell.length_b   1.000
_cell.length_c   1.000
_cell.angle_alpha   90.00
_cell.angle_beta   90.00
_cell.angle_gamma   90.00
#
_symmetry.space_group_name_H-M   'P 1'
#
loop_
_entity.id
_entity.type
_entity.pdbx_description
1 polymer ?
#
loop_
_entity_poly.entity_id
_entity_poly.type
_entity_poly.pdbx_seq_one_letter_code
_entity_poly.pdbx_strand_id
1 'polypeptide(L)'
;MPRSFSVDGWIQIAKVTATVGEMAPLPYIKGAAGCAAMVLEAIEKAGKNDGDLQGLAENIGTTMAIIKEIIEAHGITSAMYFHDICADFQTYLENLLSELNNIQHSLERKRFHRYLKTRKVADTINGFKQRMNDIKANYVVSLMTDARLEMPETRDILSTQITDATEASRLKITSTVNAQSCHIIDEIRSLRETQREVREHTSLILRQNKKGYLKGEVRDLVPGDIYLLETEPRDHRHGYCTVESSSTVKLIRVYQRHIGNEEDIMKQLDHDIDVFIRPRHPNIAQVFGVCRSPNLPAIIFHGSMRVPVGKYLDNLPVQDLIPFYVTFAIYSLSQVIWQSITPRKLA
;
A
#
# COMPACT_ATOMS: atom_id res chain seq x y z
N MET A 1 -11.18 -25.34 41.88
CA MET A 1 -11.95 -25.96 42.98
C MET A 1 -11.32 -27.31 43.30
N PRO A 2 -11.03 -27.64 44.57
CA PRO A 2 -10.55 -28.98 44.90
C PRO A 2 -11.70 -29.95 44.66
N ARG A 3 -11.49 -30.94 43.80
CA ARG A 3 -12.44 -32.05 43.64
C ARG A 3 -12.35 -32.88 44.91
N SER A 4 -13.37 -32.83 45.76
CA SER A 4 -13.47 -33.76 46.89
C SER A 4 -13.74 -35.15 46.32
N PHE A 5 -12.69 -35.97 46.22
CA PHE A 5 -12.85 -37.36 45.79
C PHE A 5 -13.35 -38.22 46.95
N SER A 6 -14.20 -39.20 46.64
CA SER A 6 -14.45 -40.31 47.56
C SER A 6 -13.16 -41.12 47.76
N VAL A 7 -13.10 -41.93 48.83
CA VAL A 7 -11.98 -42.86 49.06
C VAL A 7 -11.75 -43.74 47.82
N ASP A 8 -12.83 -44.22 47.19
CA ASP A 8 -12.78 -44.99 45.94
C ASP A 8 -12.10 -44.21 44.80
N GLY A 9 -12.37 -42.90 44.67
CA GLY A 9 -11.70 -42.04 43.70
C GLY A 9 -10.20 -41.92 43.95
N TRP A 10 -9.78 -41.81 45.22
CA TRP A 10 -8.37 -41.79 45.58
C TRP A 10 -7.67 -43.13 45.31
N ILE A 11 -8.36 -44.26 45.55
CA ILE A 11 -7.85 -45.60 45.20
C ILE A 11 -7.57 -45.69 43.70
N GLN A 12 -8.49 -45.20 42.86
CA GLN A 12 -8.30 -45.21 41.40
C GLN A 12 -7.12 -44.34 40.98
N ILE A 13 -6.97 -43.14 41.54
CA ILE A 13 -5.80 -42.29 41.27
C ILE A 13 -4.52 -43.04 41.61
N ALA A 14 -4.41 -43.64 42.80
CA ALA A 14 -3.23 -44.38 43.22
C ALA A 14 -2.93 -45.57 42.30
N LYS A 15 -3.94 -46.36 41.91
CA LYS A 15 -3.77 -47.49 40.97
C LYS A 15 -3.28 -47.03 39.60
N VAL A 16 -3.88 -45.98 39.04
CA VAL A 16 -3.45 -45.42 37.75
C VAL A 16 -2.01 -44.91 37.85
N THR A 17 -1.66 -44.19 38.91
CA THR A 17 -0.29 -43.72 39.14
C THR A 17 0.69 -44.90 39.23
N ALA A 18 0.31 -46.00 39.87
CA ALA A 18 1.16 -47.20 39.93
C ALA A 18 1.36 -47.83 38.54
N THR A 19 0.31 -47.91 37.72
CA THR A 19 0.40 -48.38 36.33
C THR A 19 1.28 -47.47 35.48
N VAL A 20 1.15 -46.15 35.62
CA VAL A 20 2.03 -45.18 34.95
C VAL A 20 3.48 -45.41 35.37
N GLY A 21 3.74 -45.60 36.67
CA GLY A 21 5.08 -45.92 37.17
C GLY A 21 5.64 -47.22 36.61
N GLU A 22 4.81 -48.24 36.40
CA GLU A 22 5.22 -49.49 35.78
C GLU A 22 5.54 -49.35 34.29
N MET A 23 4.70 -48.62 33.55
CA MET A 23 4.87 -48.41 32.11
C MET A 23 6.03 -47.46 31.77
N ALA A 24 6.34 -46.51 32.66
CA ALA A 24 7.39 -45.49 32.49
C ALA A 24 8.77 -45.88 33.11
N PRO A 25 9.04 -47.18 33.29
CA PRO A 25 10.01 -47.75 34.23
C PRO A 25 10.42 -46.92 35.46
N LEU A 26 9.45 -46.51 36.30
CA LEU A 26 9.67 -45.73 37.53
C LEU A 26 9.32 -46.59 38.78
N PRO A 27 10.23 -47.45 39.26
CA PRO A 27 9.93 -48.43 40.31
C PRO A 27 9.51 -47.79 41.65
N TYR A 28 10.06 -46.63 41.99
CA TYR A 28 9.73 -45.88 43.21
C TYR A 28 8.31 -45.30 43.18
N ILE A 29 7.83 -44.84 42.01
CA ILE A 29 6.44 -44.38 41.85
C ILE A 29 5.49 -45.56 41.88
N LYS A 30 5.82 -46.66 41.18
CA LYS A 30 5.04 -47.90 41.23
C LYS A 30 4.88 -48.39 42.67
N GLY A 31 5.99 -48.46 43.42
CA GLY A 31 6.01 -48.92 44.80
C GLY A 31 5.20 -48.01 45.73
N ALA A 32 5.47 -46.70 45.72
CA ALA A 32 4.75 -45.72 46.54
C ALA A 32 3.24 -45.72 46.25
N ALA A 33 2.86 -45.68 44.97
CA ALA A 33 1.46 -45.64 44.55
C ALA A 33 0.73 -46.97 44.81
N GLY A 34 1.42 -48.10 44.65
CA GLY A 34 0.89 -49.41 45.01
C GLY A 34 0.61 -49.53 46.51
N CYS A 35 1.55 -49.08 47.35
CA CYS A 35 1.35 -49.06 48.80
C CYS A 35 0.22 -48.10 49.20
N ALA A 36 0.14 -46.92 48.58
CA ALA A 36 -0.93 -45.96 48.82
C ALA A 36 -2.30 -46.56 48.48
N ALA A 37 -2.42 -47.26 47.35
CA ALA A 37 -3.67 -47.94 46.97
C ALA A 37 -4.09 -48.98 48.02
N MET A 38 -3.15 -49.81 48.51
CA MET A 38 -3.44 -50.80 49.54
C MET A 38 -3.90 -50.17 50.87
N VAL A 39 -3.25 -49.08 51.31
CA VAL A 39 -3.66 -48.35 52.52
C VAL A 39 -5.03 -47.73 52.36
N LEU A 40 -5.31 -47.13 51.19
CA LEU A 40 -6.60 -46.53 50.89
C LEU A 40 -7.73 -47.58 50.86
N GLU A 41 -7.49 -48.77 50.30
CA GLU A 41 -8.43 -49.89 50.37
C GLU A 41 -8.65 -50.37 51.81
N ALA A 42 -7.62 -50.33 52.65
CA ALA A 42 -7.73 -50.66 54.07
C ALA A 42 -8.59 -49.64 54.82
N ILE A 43 -8.42 -48.35 54.51
CA ILE A 43 -9.26 -47.25 55.01
C ILE A 43 -10.71 -47.42 54.56
N GLU A 44 -10.94 -47.72 53.28
CA GLU A 44 -12.28 -47.94 52.71
C GLU A 44 -13.03 -49.04 53.47
N LYS A 45 -12.34 -50.15 53.77
CA LYS A 45 -12.88 -51.28 54.53
C LYS A 45 -13.12 -50.97 56.02
N ALA A 46 -12.32 -50.06 56.60
CA ALA A 46 -12.40 -49.73 58.02
C ALA A 46 -13.55 -48.79 58.38
N GLY A 47 -13.95 -47.90 57.46
CA GLY A 47 -15.15 -47.09 57.67
C GLY A 47 -15.31 -45.97 56.64
N LYS A 48 -16.16 -46.20 55.63
CA LYS A 48 -16.49 -45.22 54.57
C LYS A 48 -16.98 -43.85 55.07
N ASN A 49 -17.51 -43.77 56.29
CA ASN A 49 -18.16 -42.56 56.84
C ASN A 49 -17.37 -41.89 57.98
N ASP A 50 -16.11 -42.26 58.20
CA ASP A 50 -15.30 -41.66 59.26
C ASP A 50 -14.51 -40.45 58.74
N GLY A 51 -14.82 -39.25 59.24
CA GLY A 51 -14.22 -38.00 58.78
C GLY A 51 -12.70 -37.93 58.95
N ASP A 52 -12.16 -38.50 60.03
CA ASP A 52 -10.70 -38.51 60.26
C ASP A 52 -10.01 -39.40 59.21
N LEU A 53 -10.62 -40.55 58.90
CA LEU A 53 -10.10 -41.47 57.88
C LEU A 53 -10.28 -40.92 56.46
N GLN A 54 -11.34 -40.16 56.21
CA GLN A 54 -11.52 -39.44 54.94
C GLN A 54 -10.44 -38.38 54.75
N GLY A 55 -10.13 -37.59 55.79
CA GLY A 55 -9.02 -36.62 55.75
C GLY A 55 -7.65 -37.30 55.53
N LEU A 56 -7.44 -38.47 56.15
CA LEU A 56 -6.24 -39.26 55.90
C LEU A 56 -6.17 -39.76 54.45
N ALA A 57 -7.27 -40.30 53.93
CA ALA A 57 -7.37 -40.76 52.54
C ALA A 57 -7.16 -39.62 51.53
N GLU A 58 -7.70 -38.44 51.81
CA GLU A 58 -7.49 -37.24 51.01
C GLU A 58 -6.01 -36.84 50.98
N ASN A 59 -5.32 -36.88 52.12
CA ASN A 59 -3.90 -36.56 52.16
C ASN A 59 -3.05 -37.56 51.36
N ILE A 60 -3.30 -38.87 51.49
CA ILE A 60 -2.62 -39.91 50.71
C ILE A 60 -2.92 -39.74 49.22
N GLY A 61 -4.20 -39.60 48.87
CA GLY A 61 -4.64 -39.49 47.49
C GLY A 61 -4.13 -38.23 46.79
N THR A 62 -4.13 -37.09 47.49
CA THR A 62 -3.58 -35.83 46.96
C THR A 62 -2.08 -35.95 46.69
N THR A 63 -1.35 -36.64 47.57
CA THR A 63 0.08 -36.93 47.39
C THR A 63 0.33 -37.70 46.08
N MET A 64 -0.50 -38.70 45.77
CA MET A 64 -0.43 -39.44 44.49
C MET A 64 -0.89 -38.63 43.28
N ALA A 65 -1.89 -37.76 43.46
CA ALA A 65 -2.39 -36.90 42.40
C ALA A 65 -1.34 -35.88 41.94
N ILE A 66 -0.54 -35.32 42.86
CA ILE A 66 0.57 -34.40 42.54
C ILE A 66 1.56 -35.05 41.59
N ILE A 67 2.00 -36.27 41.90
CA ILE A 67 2.95 -37.02 41.07
C ILE A 67 2.34 -37.29 39.69
N LYS A 68 1.10 -37.79 39.65
CA LYS A 68 0.40 -38.10 38.40
C LYS A 68 0.29 -36.86 37.52
N GLU A 69 -0.16 -35.74 38.07
CA GLU A 69 -0.35 -34.48 37.35
C GLU A 69 0.96 -33.99 36.72
N ILE A 70 2.07 -34.06 37.46
CA ILE A 70 3.37 -33.59 36.97
C ILE A 70 3.90 -34.50 35.85
N ILE A 71 3.77 -35.81 36.01
CA ILE A 71 4.19 -36.77 34.97
C ILE A 71 3.34 -36.59 33.71
N GLU A 72 2.03 -36.39 33.84
CA GLU A 72 1.13 -36.14 32.70
C GLU A 72 1.43 -34.81 32.00
N ALA A 73 1.78 -33.77 32.76
CA ALA A 73 2.05 -32.44 32.21
C ALA A 73 3.46 -32.30 31.62
N HIS A 74 4.46 -32.95 32.20
CA HIS A 74 5.88 -32.68 31.93
C HIS A 74 6.71 -33.93 31.57
N GLY A 75 6.08 -35.10 31.48
CA GLY A 75 6.72 -36.34 31.05
C GLY A 75 7.62 -36.98 32.10
N ILE A 76 8.31 -38.06 31.70
CA ILE A 76 9.06 -38.95 32.60
C ILE A 76 10.23 -38.24 33.31
N THR A 77 10.88 -37.28 32.67
CA THR A 77 12.01 -36.52 33.25
C THR A 77 11.61 -35.81 34.54
N SER A 78 10.37 -35.32 34.62
CA SER A 78 9.83 -34.65 35.81
C SER A 78 9.71 -35.59 37.02
N ALA A 79 9.57 -36.91 36.80
CA ALA A 79 9.46 -37.89 37.86
C ALA A 79 10.73 -38.03 38.70
N MET A 80 11.90 -37.77 38.10
CA MET A 80 13.20 -37.93 38.78
C MET A 80 13.32 -37.03 40.02
N TYR A 81 12.70 -35.86 39.99
CA TYR A 81 12.67 -34.92 41.12
C TYR A 81 11.89 -35.45 42.33
N PHE A 82 11.05 -36.47 42.14
CA PHE A 82 10.24 -37.10 43.18
C PHE A 82 10.85 -38.40 43.71
N HIS A 83 12.03 -38.80 43.24
CA HIS A 83 12.63 -40.09 43.59
C HIS A 83 12.71 -40.32 45.11
N ASP A 84 13.42 -39.45 45.83
CA ASP A 84 13.71 -39.63 47.25
C ASP A 84 12.44 -39.55 48.10
N ILE A 85 11.56 -38.58 47.80
CA ILE A 85 10.30 -38.41 48.53
C ILE A 85 9.35 -39.59 48.30
N CYS A 86 9.34 -40.19 47.11
CA CYS A 86 8.54 -41.39 46.84
C CYS A 86 9.11 -42.62 47.54
N ALA A 87 10.44 -42.79 47.56
CA ALA A 87 11.09 -43.89 48.26
C ALA A 87 10.83 -43.84 49.78
N ASP A 88 10.97 -42.65 50.38
CA ASP A 88 10.62 -42.42 51.79
C ASP A 88 9.13 -42.71 52.05
N PHE A 89 8.26 -42.23 51.16
CA PHE A 89 6.82 -42.40 51.33
C PHE A 89 6.39 -43.87 51.19
N GLN A 90 6.97 -44.58 50.22
CA GLN A 90 6.79 -46.02 50.07
C GLN A 90 7.19 -46.75 51.35
N THR A 91 8.41 -46.51 51.84
CA THR A 91 8.93 -47.15 53.06
C THR A 91 8.00 -46.91 54.25
N TYR A 92 7.51 -45.68 54.40
CA TYR A 92 6.56 -45.33 55.45
C TYR A 92 5.23 -46.10 55.30
N LEU A 93 4.68 -46.17 54.10
CA LEU A 93 3.42 -46.88 53.84
C LEU A 93 3.55 -48.40 53.96
N GLU A 94 4.69 -49.00 53.61
CA GLU A 94 4.97 -50.43 53.81
C GLU A 94 5.03 -50.79 55.30
N ASN A 95 5.70 -49.94 56.10
CA ASN A 95 5.71 -50.09 57.56
C ASN A 95 4.30 -49.94 58.13
N LEU A 96 3.54 -48.94 57.65
CA LEU A 96 2.15 -48.74 58.05
C LEU A 96 1.30 -49.98 57.72
N LEU A 97 1.39 -50.51 56.50
CA LEU A 97 0.69 -51.73 56.08
C LEU A 97 1.06 -52.94 56.93
N SER A 98 2.34 -53.09 57.28
CA SER A 98 2.82 -54.17 58.13
C SER A 98 2.23 -54.08 59.54
N GLU A 99 2.21 -52.88 60.13
CA GLU A 99 1.55 -52.64 61.42
C GLU A 99 0.04 -52.91 61.35
N LEU A 100 -0.61 -52.50 60.27
CA LEU A 100 -2.03 -52.76 60.01
C LEU A 100 -2.35 -54.26 59.90
N ASN A 101 -1.53 -55.03 59.16
CA ASN A 101 -1.71 -56.48 59.02
C ASN A 101 -1.52 -57.22 60.34
N ASN A 102 -0.52 -56.83 61.15
CA ASN A 102 -0.32 -57.40 62.48
C ASN A 102 -1.54 -57.19 63.40
N ILE A 103 -2.13 -55.99 63.36
CA ILE A 103 -3.35 -55.68 64.11
C ILE A 103 -4.55 -56.48 63.56
N GLN A 104 -4.64 -56.65 62.24
CA GLN A 104 -5.72 -57.42 61.61
C GLN A 104 -5.69 -58.91 61.99
N HIS A 105 -4.51 -59.53 62.07
CA HIS A 105 -4.35 -60.92 62.52
C HIS A 105 -4.81 -61.15 63.97
N SER A 106 -4.81 -60.11 64.80
CA SER A 106 -5.31 -60.17 66.18
C SER A 106 -6.85 -60.08 66.32
N LEU A 107 -7.61 -60.02 65.21
CA LEU A 107 -9.07 -59.81 65.15
C LEU A 107 -9.56 -58.48 65.78
N GLU A 108 -8.66 -57.55 66.13
CA GLU A 108 -8.99 -56.29 66.78
C GLU A 108 -9.32 -55.15 65.79
N ARG A 109 -10.42 -55.28 65.03
CA ARG A 109 -10.87 -54.23 64.08
C ARG A 109 -10.97 -52.83 64.72
N LYS A 110 -11.35 -52.74 66.00
CA LYS A 110 -11.41 -51.46 66.73
C LYS A 110 -10.03 -50.85 66.99
N ARG A 111 -9.00 -51.67 67.17
CA ARG A 111 -7.62 -51.20 67.38
C ARG A 111 -7.01 -50.72 66.06
N PHE A 112 -7.33 -51.40 64.96
CA PHE A 112 -6.98 -50.97 63.60
C PHE A 112 -7.50 -49.55 63.31
N HIS A 113 -8.79 -49.34 63.58
CA HIS A 113 -9.45 -48.04 63.41
C HIS A 113 -8.79 -46.95 64.24
N ARG A 114 -8.49 -47.26 65.53
CA ARG A 114 -7.85 -46.31 66.44
C ARG A 114 -6.42 -45.96 66.04
N TYR A 115 -5.68 -46.93 65.48
CA TYR A 115 -4.30 -46.74 65.06
C TYR A 115 -4.19 -45.77 63.87
N LEU A 116 -5.02 -45.94 62.83
CA LEU A 116 -5.05 -45.02 61.68
C LEU A 116 -5.43 -43.59 62.07
N LYS A 117 -6.26 -43.44 63.11
CA LYS A 117 -6.64 -42.14 63.67
C LYS A 117 -5.57 -41.48 64.54
N THR A 118 -4.43 -42.13 64.76
CA THR A 118 -3.39 -41.51 65.55
C THR A 118 -2.89 -40.26 64.85
N ARG A 119 -2.78 -39.17 65.61
CA ARG A 119 -2.28 -37.88 65.11
C ARG A 119 -0.92 -38.02 64.43
N LYS A 120 -0.07 -38.92 64.92
CA LYS A 120 1.24 -39.23 64.32
C LYS A 120 1.11 -39.67 62.85
N VAL A 121 0.15 -40.55 62.52
CA VAL A 121 -0.05 -41.03 61.15
C VAL A 121 -0.55 -39.90 60.25
N ALA A 122 -1.55 -39.14 60.71
CA ALA A 122 -2.09 -38.02 59.96
C ALA A 122 -1.05 -36.91 59.72
N ASP A 123 -0.31 -36.50 60.76
CA ASP A 123 0.71 -35.45 60.68
C ASP A 123 1.86 -35.86 59.75
N THR A 124 2.29 -37.13 59.81
CA THR A 124 3.37 -37.64 58.95
C THR A 124 2.95 -37.65 57.47
N ILE A 125 1.76 -38.17 57.16
CA ILE A 125 1.23 -38.18 55.77
C ILE A 125 1.03 -36.74 55.26
N ASN A 126 0.51 -35.84 56.09
CA ASN A 126 0.38 -34.44 55.71
C ASN A 126 1.75 -33.78 55.43
N GLY A 127 2.79 -34.16 56.17
CA GLY A 127 4.17 -33.74 55.91
C GLY A 127 4.69 -34.22 54.54
N PHE A 128 4.39 -35.46 54.14
CA PHE A 128 4.70 -35.96 52.79
C PHE A 128 3.97 -35.17 51.69
N LYS A 129 2.67 -34.92 51.88
CA LYS A 129 1.86 -34.08 50.97
C LYS A 129 2.48 -32.69 50.78
N GLN A 130 2.93 -32.07 51.87
CA GLN A 130 3.54 -30.74 51.81
C GLN A 130 4.89 -30.77 51.08
N ARG A 131 5.80 -31.70 51.43
CA ARG A 131 7.10 -31.84 50.75
C ARG A 131 6.95 -32.10 49.25
N MET A 132 5.98 -32.91 48.82
CA MET A 132 5.73 -33.12 47.38
C MET A 132 5.20 -31.86 46.68
N ASN A 133 4.36 -31.07 47.33
CA ASN A 133 3.94 -29.77 46.77
C ASN A 133 5.11 -28.80 46.64
N ASP A 134 6.02 -28.78 47.61
CA ASP A 134 7.21 -27.92 47.56
C ASP A 134 8.12 -28.34 46.40
N ILE A 135 8.33 -29.64 46.19
CA ILE A 135 9.07 -30.17 45.03
C ILE A 135 8.38 -29.77 43.72
N LYS A 136 7.04 -29.90 43.62
CA LYS A 136 6.26 -29.44 42.46
C LYS A 136 6.50 -27.96 42.17
N ALA A 137 6.38 -27.11 43.19
CA ALA A 137 6.53 -25.67 43.05
C ALA A 137 7.95 -25.32 42.56
N ASN A 138 8.98 -25.93 43.15
CA ASN A 138 10.37 -25.72 42.76
C ASN A 138 10.63 -26.16 41.32
N TYR A 139 10.10 -27.31 40.90
CA TYR A 139 10.23 -27.81 39.53
C TYR A 139 9.59 -26.84 38.52
N VAL A 140 8.36 -26.38 38.80
CA VAL A 140 7.64 -25.44 37.93
C VAL A 140 8.41 -24.11 37.81
N VAL A 141 9.00 -23.61 38.90
CA VAL A 141 9.85 -22.41 38.89
C VAL A 141 11.10 -22.62 38.03
N SER A 142 11.77 -23.77 38.15
CA SER A 142 12.93 -24.11 37.31
C SER A 142 12.54 -24.10 35.83
N LEU A 143 11.47 -24.81 35.47
CA LEU A 143 10.98 -24.89 34.10
C LEU A 143 10.65 -23.51 33.50
N MET A 144 10.00 -22.65 34.28
CA MET A 144 9.71 -21.27 33.85
C MET A 144 10.97 -20.43 33.68
N THR A 145 12.00 -20.69 34.49
CA THR A 145 13.27 -19.95 34.42
C THR A 145 14.05 -20.37 33.18
N ASP A 146 14.14 -21.67 32.90
CA ASP A 146 14.82 -22.20 31.72
C ASP A 146 14.16 -21.69 30.43
N ALA A 147 12.83 -21.76 30.35
CA ALA A 147 12.09 -21.21 29.22
C ALA A 147 12.32 -19.69 29.02
N ARG A 148 12.52 -18.93 30.10
CA ARG A 148 12.84 -17.49 30.01
C ARG A 148 14.27 -17.24 29.54
N LEU A 149 15.20 -18.13 29.86
CA LEU A 149 16.62 -18.01 29.46
C LEU A 149 16.87 -18.43 28.01
N GLU A 150 16.00 -19.25 27.40
CA GLU A 150 16.09 -19.63 25.98
C GLU A 150 15.45 -18.61 25.02
N MET A 151 14.53 -17.76 25.51
CA MET A 151 13.90 -16.70 24.71
C MET A 151 14.81 -15.59 24.15
N PRO A 152 15.93 -15.18 24.78
CA PRO A 152 16.83 -14.16 24.23
C PRO A 152 17.48 -14.60 22.91
N GLU A 153 17.96 -15.85 22.83
CA GLU A 153 18.66 -16.35 21.64
C GLU A 153 17.74 -16.40 20.42
N THR A 154 16.50 -16.87 20.61
CA THR A 154 15.51 -16.91 19.53
C THR A 154 15.10 -15.51 19.07
N ARG A 155 15.01 -14.54 19.99
CA ARG A 155 14.72 -13.13 19.66
C ARG A 155 15.85 -12.51 18.84
N ASP A 156 17.10 -12.76 19.19
CA ASP A 156 18.26 -12.21 18.50
C ASP A 156 18.42 -12.80 17.09
N ILE A 157 18.18 -14.11 16.93
CA ILE A 157 18.16 -14.77 15.62
C ILE A 157 17.08 -14.16 14.73
N LEU A 158 15.85 -14.01 15.25
CA LEU A 158 14.76 -13.42 14.50
C LEU A 158 15.03 -11.95 14.13
N SER A 159 15.59 -11.17 15.06
CA SER A 159 15.95 -9.77 14.80
C SER A 159 16.99 -9.66 13.68
N THR A 160 17.99 -10.56 13.67
CA THR A 160 19.02 -10.61 12.62
C THR A 160 18.40 -10.95 11.27
N GLN A 161 17.55 -11.99 11.20
CA GLN A 161 16.88 -12.39 9.97
C GLN A 161 15.95 -11.29 9.41
N ILE A 162 15.22 -10.59 10.27
CA ILE A 162 14.38 -9.45 9.85
C ILE A 162 15.25 -8.33 9.26
N THR A 163 16.39 -8.05 9.89
CA THR A 163 17.32 -7.01 9.42
C THR A 163 17.88 -7.38 8.04
N ASP A 164 18.37 -8.61 7.87
CA ASP A 164 18.92 -9.09 6.59
C ASP A 164 17.88 -9.10 5.47
N ALA A 165 16.66 -9.59 5.76
CA ALA A 165 15.58 -9.61 4.79
C ALA A 165 15.14 -8.19 4.39
N THR A 166 15.12 -7.26 5.34
CA THR A 166 14.80 -5.85 5.09
C THR A 166 15.83 -5.21 4.18
N GLU A 167 17.12 -5.46 4.44
CA GLU A 167 18.22 -4.90 3.64
C GLU A 167 18.25 -5.49 2.22
N ALA A 168 18.05 -6.81 2.08
CA ALA A 168 17.97 -7.46 0.78
C ALA A 168 16.78 -6.93 -0.06
N SER A 169 15.62 -6.72 0.58
CA SER A 169 14.45 -6.11 -0.06
C SER A 169 14.74 -4.67 -0.50
N ARG A 170 15.37 -3.87 0.36
CA ARG A 170 15.76 -2.48 0.07
C ARG A 170 16.70 -2.41 -1.13
N LEU A 171 17.71 -3.27 -1.19
CA LEU A 171 18.65 -3.33 -2.32
C LEU A 171 17.96 -3.72 -3.63
N LYS A 172 17.04 -4.69 -3.60
CA LYS A 172 16.28 -5.13 -4.77
C LYS A 172 15.34 -4.06 -5.31
N ILE A 173 14.64 -3.35 -4.43
CA ILE A 173 13.78 -2.23 -4.83
C ILE A 173 14.63 -1.13 -5.46
N THR A 174 15.74 -0.76 -4.82
CA THR A 174 16.63 0.29 -5.30
C THR A 174 17.19 -0.05 -6.69
N SER A 175 17.65 -1.27 -6.91
CA SER A 175 18.18 -1.69 -8.22
C SER A 175 17.10 -1.67 -9.31
N THR A 176 15.88 -2.11 -8.99
CA THR A 176 14.75 -2.12 -9.92
C THR A 176 14.34 -0.70 -10.31
N VAL A 177 14.21 0.20 -9.31
CA VAL A 177 13.86 1.61 -9.54
C VAL A 177 14.94 2.31 -10.37
N ASN A 178 16.21 2.04 -10.10
CA ASN A 178 17.32 2.61 -10.89
C ASN A 178 17.29 2.12 -12.34
N ALA A 179 17.08 0.82 -12.57
CA ALA A 179 16.98 0.27 -13.93
C ALA A 179 15.81 0.88 -14.72
N GLN A 180 14.64 1.02 -14.10
CA GLN A 180 13.47 1.67 -14.70
C GLN A 180 13.71 3.15 -14.97
N SER A 181 14.38 3.85 -14.06
CA SER A 181 14.69 5.27 -14.22
C SER A 181 15.62 5.50 -15.42
N CYS A 182 16.65 4.67 -15.61
CA CYS A 182 17.51 4.73 -16.78
C CYS A 182 16.72 4.51 -18.09
N HIS A 183 15.83 3.51 -18.10
CA HIS A 183 14.98 3.24 -19.27
C HIS A 183 14.10 4.44 -19.65
N ILE A 184 13.43 5.05 -18.66
CA ILE A 184 12.59 6.24 -18.88
C ILE A 184 13.42 7.41 -19.41
N ILE A 185 14.63 7.62 -18.87
CA ILE A 185 15.53 8.69 -19.34
C ILE A 185 15.91 8.48 -20.81
N ASP A 186 16.19 7.25 -21.22
CA ASP A 186 16.55 6.93 -22.60
C ASP A 186 15.37 7.06 -23.56
N GLU A 187 14.16 6.65 -23.16
CA GLU A 187 12.93 6.88 -23.95
C GLU A 187 12.65 8.37 -24.14
N ILE A 188 12.75 9.18 -23.07
CA ILE A 188 12.59 10.64 -23.16
C ILE A 188 13.61 11.24 -24.13
N ARG A 189 14.85 10.74 -24.12
CA ARG A 189 15.90 11.21 -25.05
C ARG A 189 15.55 10.86 -26.50
N SER A 190 15.10 9.63 -26.76
CA SER A 190 14.67 9.18 -28.09
C SER A 190 13.48 10.00 -28.61
N LEU A 191 12.47 10.25 -27.77
CA LEU A 191 11.31 11.05 -28.14
C LEU A 191 11.68 12.50 -28.47
N ARG A 192 12.64 13.09 -27.74
CA ARG A 192 13.14 14.43 -28.06
C ARG A 192 13.82 14.51 -29.42
N GLU A 193 14.55 13.46 -29.81
CA GLU A 193 15.22 13.42 -31.10
C GLU A 193 14.21 13.31 -32.25
N THR A 194 13.24 12.40 -32.14
CA THR A 194 12.15 12.29 -33.14
C THR A 194 11.35 13.59 -33.24
N GLN A 195 11.06 14.27 -32.13
CA GLN A 195 10.38 15.57 -32.14
C GLN A 195 11.23 16.65 -32.84
N ARG A 196 12.55 16.63 -32.69
CA ARG A 196 13.46 17.54 -33.40
C ARG A 196 13.39 17.31 -34.91
N GLU A 197 13.49 16.06 -35.35
CA GLU A 197 13.42 15.68 -36.77
C GLU A 197 12.10 16.13 -37.40
N VAL A 198 10.97 15.84 -36.75
CA VAL A 198 9.63 16.26 -37.22
C VAL A 198 9.53 17.78 -37.33
N ARG A 199 10.07 18.52 -36.35
CA ARG A 199 10.07 20.00 -36.38
C ARG A 199 10.91 20.53 -37.55
N GLU A 200 12.07 19.94 -37.81
CA GLU A 200 12.95 20.33 -38.91
C GLU A 200 12.30 20.04 -40.27
N HIS A 201 11.71 18.84 -40.43
CA HIS A 201 10.97 18.46 -41.64
C HIS A 201 9.76 19.38 -41.89
N THR A 202 8.99 19.69 -40.85
CA THR A 202 7.84 20.62 -40.95
C THR A 202 8.28 22.01 -41.37
N SER A 203 9.42 22.48 -40.84
CA SER A 203 10.01 23.78 -41.20
C SER A 203 10.45 23.82 -42.67
N LEU A 204 10.97 22.70 -43.20
CA LEU A 204 11.36 22.58 -44.62
C LEU A 204 10.14 22.59 -45.54
N ILE A 205 9.09 21.84 -45.23
CA ILE A 205 7.82 21.85 -46.00
C ILE A 205 7.25 23.28 -46.04
N LEU A 206 7.19 23.97 -44.89
CA LEU A 206 6.66 25.33 -44.82
C LEU A 206 7.49 26.31 -45.67
N ARG A 207 8.82 26.14 -45.75
CA ARG A 207 9.69 26.96 -46.60
C ARG A 207 9.43 26.72 -48.09
N GLN A 208 9.22 25.46 -48.49
CA GLN A 208 8.94 25.12 -49.89
C GLN A 208 7.59 25.68 -50.36
N ASN A 209 6.58 25.70 -49.48
CA ASN A 209 5.24 26.21 -49.79
C ASN A 209 5.10 27.75 -49.83
N LYS A 210 6.18 28.51 -49.57
CA LYS A 210 6.15 30.00 -49.58
C LYS A 210 6.47 30.66 -50.93
N LYS A 211 6.73 29.89 -52.00
CA LYS A 211 6.84 30.44 -53.37
C LYS A 211 5.43 30.85 -53.85
N GLY A 212 5.17 32.16 -53.98
CA GLY A 212 3.85 32.70 -54.36
C GLY A 212 3.07 33.44 -53.25
N TYR A 213 3.73 33.76 -52.12
CA TYR A 213 3.13 34.54 -51.02
C TYR A 213 3.88 35.85 -50.78
N LEU A 214 3.17 36.99 -50.76
CA LEU A 214 3.70 38.28 -50.34
C LEU A 214 3.93 38.28 -48.82
N LYS A 215 5.13 38.73 -48.40
CA LYS A 215 5.61 38.72 -47.00
C LYS A 215 5.52 37.35 -46.31
N GLY A 216 5.32 36.26 -47.06
CA GLY A 216 5.18 34.90 -46.55
C GLY A 216 3.89 34.64 -45.76
N GLU A 217 2.90 35.52 -45.87
CA GLU A 217 1.63 35.46 -45.11
C GLU A 217 0.39 35.49 -46.01
N VAL A 218 0.41 36.19 -47.15
CA VAL A 218 -0.75 36.36 -48.04
C VAL A 218 -0.40 35.98 -49.47
N ARG A 219 -1.33 35.37 -50.22
CA ARG A 219 -1.10 34.96 -51.61
C ARG A 219 -0.80 36.17 -52.51
N ASP A 220 0.28 36.11 -53.26
CA ASP A 220 0.59 37.09 -54.32
C ASP A 220 -0.09 36.61 -55.61
N LEU A 221 -1.15 37.31 -56.00
CA LEU A 221 -2.02 36.94 -57.12
C LEU A 221 -1.66 37.72 -58.37
N VAL A 222 -1.63 37.04 -59.51
CA VAL A 222 -1.50 37.71 -60.81
C VAL A 222 -2.88 38.12 -61.34
N PRO A 223 -3.00 39.19 -62.15
CA PRO A 223 -4.29 39.67 -62.64
C PRO A 223 -5.12 38.61 -63.39
N GLY A 224 -4.46 37.68 -64.08
CA GLY A 224 -5.14 36.60 -64.83
C GLY A 224 -5.90 35.62 -63.94
N ASP A 225 -5.52 35.50 -62.67
CA ASP A 225 -6.16 34.60 -61.72
C ASP A 225 -7.44 35.22 -61.12
N ILE A 226 -7.76 36.47 -61.44
CA ILE A 226 -8.84 37.25 -60.81
C ILE A 226 -9.93 37.55 -61.84
N TYR A 227 -11.13 37.03 -61.58
CA TYR A 227 -12.31 37.20 -62.45
C TYR A 227 -13.33 38.12 -61.75
N LEU A 228 -13.51 39.34 -62.25
CA LEU A 228 -14.46 40.32 -61.71
C LEU A 228 -15.90 39.93 -62.07
N LEU A 229 -16.79 39.89 -61.08
CA LEU A 229 -18.20 39.54 -61.26
C LEU A 229 -19.09 40.79 -61.37
N GLU A 230 -19.04 41.68 -60.38
CA GLU A 230 -19.82 42.93 -60.35
C GLU A 230 -19.04 44.03 -59.60
N THR A 231 -19.11 45.26 -60.08
CA THR A 231 -18.59 46.45 -59.39
C THR A 231 -19.76 47.15 -58.71
N GLU A 232 -19.63 47.51 -57.43
CA GLU A 232 -20.76 48.09 -56.72
C GLU A 232 -21.06 49.51 -57.23
N PRO A 233 -22.31 49.85 -57.59
CA PRO A 233 -22.62 51.08 -58.30
C PRO A 233 -22.39 52.37 -57.49
N ARG A 234 -22.25 52.28 -56.16
CA ARG A 234 -22.10 53.44 -55.26
C ARG A 234 -20.67 53.69 -54.78
N ASP A 235 -19.76 52.74 -54.96
CA ASP A 235 -18.34 52.89 -54.61
C ASP A 235 -17.50 52.09 -55.61
N HIS A 236 -16.97 52.78 -56.62
CA HIS A 236 -16.22 52.15 -57.72
C HIS A 236 -14.89 51.51 -57.29
N ARG A 237 -14.58 51.55 -55.99
CA ARG A 237 -13.40 50.92 -55.38
C ARG A 237 -13.67 49.51 -54.87
N HIS A 238 -14.93 49.08 -54.74
CA HIS A 238 -15.29 47.77 -54.18
C HIS A 238 -16.15 46.94 -55.14
N GLY A 239 -15.86 45.65 -55.24
CA GLY A 239 -16.60 44.72 -56.08
C GLY A 239 -16.52 43.28 -55.58
N TYR A 240 -17.08 42.38 -56.37
CA TYR A 240 -17.00 40.94 -56.15
C TYR A 240 -16.15 40.29 -57.23
N CYS A 241 -15.32 39.32 -56.84
CA CYS A 241 -14.52 38.53 -57.77
C CYS A 241 -14.50 37.06 -57.38
N THR A 242 -14.13 36.20 -58.33
CA THR A 242 -13.65 34.85 -58.05
C THR A 242 -12.16 34.78 -58.34
N VAL A 243 -11.42 34.02 -57.54
CA VAL A 243 -9.98 33.80 -57.77
C VAL A 243 -9.78 32.35 -58.19
N GLU A 244 -8.94 32.12 -59.20
CA GLU A 244 -8.50 30.79 -59.61
C GLU A 244 -7.98 30.04 -58.37
N SER A 245 -8.38 28.78 -58.19
CA SER A 245 -8.22 27.96 -56.96
C SER A 245 -9.10 28.31 -55.75
N SER A 246 -10.11 29.18 -55.90
CA SER A 246 -11.13 29.41 -54.86
C SER A 246 -12.54 29.05 -55.33
N SER A 247 -13.24 28.24 -54.53
CA SER A 247 -14.64 27.85 -54.77
C SER A 247 -15.66 28.87 -54.23
N THR A 248 -15.21 30.03 -53.76
CA THR A 248 -16.07 31.02 -53.09
C THR A 248 -15.86 32.41 -53.66
N VAL A 249 -16.95 33.16 -53.82
CA VAL A 249 -16.90 34.57 -54.19
C VAL A 249 -16.17 35.37 -53.12
N LYS A 250 -15.32 36.29 -53.56
CA LYS A 250 -14.47 37.16 -52.75
C LYS A 250 -14.89 38.62 -52.92
N LEU A 251 -14.57 39.43 -51.92
CA LEU A 251 -14.62 40.87 -52.03
C LEU A 251 -13.29 41.37 -52.59
N ILE A 252 -13.34 42.27 -53.57
CA ILE A 252 -12.15 42.92 -54.11
C ILE A 252 -12.22 44.42 -53.89
N ARG A 253 -11.10 44.99 -53.44
CA ARG A 253 -10.89 46.44 -53.40
C ARG A 253 -9.89 46.82 -54.49
N VAL A 254 -10.34 47.52 -55.51
CA VAL A 254 -9.52 47.95 -56.65
C VAL A 254 -9.12 49.42 -56.46
N TYR A 255 -7.83 49.70 -56.61
CA TYR A 255 -7.30 51.05 -56.48
C TYR A 255 -7.26 51.70 -57.87
N GLN A 256 -8.11 52.70 -58.09
CA GLN A 256 -8.23 53.35 -59.40
C GLN A 256 -7.14 54.38 -59.65
N ARG A 257 -6.73 54.48 -60.91
CA ARG A 257 -5.75 55.45 -61.40
C ARG A 257 -6.38 56.81 -61.61
N HIS A 258 -5.92 57.83 -60.90
CA HIS A 258 -6.12 59.22 -61.30
C HIS A 258 -4.89 59.68 -62.09
N ILE A 259 -5.11 60.43 -63.17
CA ILE A 259 -4.04 60.87 -64.09
C ILE A 259 -3.00 61.68 -63.28
N GLY A 260 -1.77 61.16 -63.21
CA GLY A 260 -0.62 61.83 -62.59
C GLY A 260 -0.07 61.23 -61.28
N ASN A 261 -0.70 60.20 -60.69
CA ASN A 261 -0.42 59.79 -59.29
C ASN A 261 -0.15 58.29 -59.06
N GLU A 262 0.57 57.59 -59.97
CA GLU A 262 0.82 56.13 -59.86
C GLU A 262 1.62 55.72 -58.61
N GLU A 263 2.65 56.51 -58.25
CA GLU A 263 3.51 56.18 -57.11
C GLU A 263 2.74 56.29 -55.78
N ASP A 264 1.81 57.23 -55.70
CA ASP A 264 0.94 57.43 -54.53
C ASP A 264 -0.07 56.28 -54.36
N ILE A 265 -0.55 55.70 -55.46
CA ILE A 265 -1.49 54.56 -55.42
C ILE A 265 -0.80 53.30 -54.90
N MET A 266 0.42 53.02 -55.35
CA MET A 266 1.16 51.86 -54.87
C MET A 266 1.58 52.03 -53.40
N LYS A 267 1.93 53.25 -52.97
CA LYS A 267 2.15 53.57 -51.56
C LYS A 267 0.87 53.38 -50.72
N GLN A 268 -0.29 53.79 -51.25
CA GLN A 268 -1.57 53.58 -50.58
C GLN A 268 -1.94 52.09 -50.51
N LEU A 269 -1.72 51.33 -51.58
CA LEU A 269 -1.93 49.88 -51.61
C LEU A 269 -1.02 49.19 -50.58
N ASP A 270 0.27 49.50 -50.56
CA ASP A 270 1.22 48.90 -49.62
C ASP A 270 0.89 49.27 -48.16
N HIS A 271 0.46 50.51 -47.91
CA HIS A 271 -0.03 50.93 -46.60
C HIS A 271 -1.27 50.13 -46.17
N ASP A 272 -2.27 50.02 -47.04
CA ASP A 272 -3.50 49.30 -46.73
C ASP A 272 -3.25 47.79 -46.58
N ILE A 273 -2.36 47.19 -47.37
CA ILE A 273 -1.91 45.80 -47.19
C ILE A 273 -1.34 45.63 -45.78
N ASP A 274 -0.48 46.53 -45.32
CA ASP A 274 0.10 46.46 -43.98
C ASP A 274 -0.93 46.64 -42.87
N VAL A 275 -2.00 47.41 -43.11
CA VAL A 275 -3.11 47.56 -42.16
C VAL A 275 -3.98 46.29 -42.14
N PHE A 276 -4.30 45.69 -43.29
CA PHE A 276 -5.25 44.59 -43.39
C PHE A 276 -4.64 43.20 -43.14
N ILE A 277 -3.32 43.01 -43.30
CA ILE A 277 -2.65 41.72 -42.99
C ILE A 277 -2.60 41.46 -41.48
N ARG A 278 -2.47 42.53 -40.67
CA ARG A 278 -2.22 42.41 -39.22
C ARG A 278 -3.39 41.84 -38.41
N PRO A 279 -4.65 42.25 -38.61
CA PRO A 279 -5.74 41.83 -37.72
C PRO A 279 -6.40 40.51 -38.15
N ARG A 280 -6.32 39.49 -37.28
CA ARG A 280 -7.10 38.25 -37.39
C ARG A 280 -8.31 38.31 -36.46
N HIS A 281 -9.50 38.56 -37.02
CA HIS A 281 -10.74 38.65 -36.24
C HIS A 281 -11.92 38.06 -37.03
N PRO A 282 -12.82 37.28 -36.40
CA PRO A 282 -13.92 36.60 -37.09
C PRO A 282 -14.90 37.54 -37.80
N ASN A 283 -15.07 38.77 -37.31
CA ASN A 283 -16.00 39.77 -37.88
C ASN A 283 -15.34 40.81 -38.79
N ILE A 284 -14.03 40.68 -39.08
CA ILE A 284 -13.31 41.56 -40.02
C ILE A 284 -12.92 40.74 -41.24
N ALA A 285 -13.20 41.27 -42.43
CA ALA A 285 -12.80 40.63 -43.69
C ALA A 285 -11.28 40.37 -43.70
N GLN A 286 -10.90 39.09 -43.79
CA GLN A 286 -9.51 38.66 -43.79
C GLN A 286 -8.94 38.71 -45.21
N VAL A 287 -7.68 39.12 -45.38
CA VAL A 287 -7.05 39.18 -46.72
C VAL A 287 -6.83 37.75 -47.24
N PHE A 288 -7.41 37.44 -48.40
CA PHE A 288 -7.21 36.19 -49.14
C PHE A 288 -5.95 36.24 -50.00
N GLY A 289 -5.75 37.37 -50.68
CA GLY A 289 -4.66 37.58 -51.62
C GLY A 289 -4.51 39.05 -51.98
N VAL A 290 -3.39 39.39 -52.59
CA VAL A 290 -3.07 40.75 -53.04
C VAL A 290 -2.61 40.69 -54.48
N CYS A 291 -3.01 41.67 -55.28
CA CYS A 291 -2.49 41.86 -56.63
C CYS A 291 -1.78 43.21 -56.68
N ARG A 292 -0.46 43.20 -56.87
CA ARG A 292 0.36 44.42 -56.98
C ARG A 292 0.67 44.79 -58.44
N SER A 293 -0.04 44.20 -59.40
CA SER A 293 0.12 44.54 -60.80
C SER A 293 -0.36 45.98 -61.05
N PRO A 294 0.38 46.81 -61.81
CA PRO A 294 -0.06 48.15 -62.18
C PRO A 294 -1.40 48.19 -62.94
N ASN A 295 -1.75 47.08 -63.60
CA ASN A 295 -2.97 46.97 -64.39
C ASN A 295 -4.22 46.67 -63.53
N LEU A 296 -4.02 46.08 -62.34
CA LEU A 296 -5.09 45.73 -61.40
C LEU A 296 -4.56 45.76 -59.95
N PRO A 297 -4.20 46.93 -59.41
CA PRO A 297 -3.77 47.03 -58.02
C PRO A 297 -4.97 46.77 -57.11
N ALA A 298 -4.93 45.66 -56.37
CA ALA A 298 -6.09 45.21 -55.61
C ALA A 298 -5.76 44.39 -54.36
N ILE A 299 -6.65 44.47 -53.37
CA ILE A 299 -6.67 43.58 -52.19
C ILE A 299 -7.94 42.73 -52.27
N ILE A 300 -7.78 41.41 -52.12
CA ILE A 300 -8.86 40.44 -52.17
C ILE A 300 -9.11 39.92 -50.76
N PHE A 301 -10.35 39.90 -50.31
CA PHE A 301 -10.74 39.47 -48.97
C PHE A 301 -11.61 38.19 -49.01
N HIS A 302 -11.53 37.40 -47.92
CA HIS A 302 -12.44 36.30 -47.64
C HIS A 302 -13.84 36.83 -47.26
N GLY A 303 -14.90 36.28 -47.89
CA GLY A 303 -16.29 36.45 -47.47
C GLY A 303 -17.09 37.53 -48.23
N SER A 304 -18.38 37.66 -47.88
CA SER A 304 -19.36 38.60 -48.46
C SER A 304 -19.70 39.80 -47.56
N MET A 305 -19.13 39.88 -46.35
CA MET A 305 -19.45 40.93 -45.38
C MET A 305 -18.68 42.22 -45.63
N ARG A 306 -19.45 43.29 -45.94
CA ARG A 306 -18.99 44.67 -46.19
C ARG A 306 -19.14 45.54 -44.96
N VAL A 307 -18.53 45.21 -43.82
CA VAL A 307 -18.46 46.17 -42.72
C VAL A 307 -17.04 46.72 -42.66
N PRO A 308 -16.77 47.91 -43.26
CA PRO A 308 -15.52 48.62 -43.05
C PRO A 308 -15.24 48.73 -41.56
N VAL A 309 -13.97 48.57 -41.14
CA VAL A 309 -13.58 48.60 -39.72
C VAL A 309 -14.14 49.83 -39.01
N GLY A 310 -14.15 51.00 -39.64
CA GLY A 310 -14.79 52.21 -39.10
C GLY A 310 -16.30 52.04 -38.82
N LYS A 311 -17.07 51.52 -39.79
CA LYS A 311 -18.51 51.26 -39.59
C LYS A 311 -18.79 50.12 -38.62
N TYR A 312 -17.87 49.18 -38.46
CA TYR A 312 -17.99 48.11 -37.47
C TYR A 312 -17.75 48.66 -36.07
N LEU A 313 -16.74 49.52 -35.91
CA LEU A 313 -16.44 50.24 -34.66
C LEU A 313 -17.55 51.21 -34.25
N ASP A 314 -18.18 51.91 -35.20
CA ASP A 314 -19.29 52.84 -34.91
C ASP A 314 -20.57 52.13 -34.46
N ASN A 315 -20.77 50.86 -34.84
CA ASN A 315 -21.95 50.05 -34.49
C ASN A 315 -21.67 49.01 -33.39
N LEU A 316 -20.45 48.98 -32.85
CA LEU A 316 -20.09 48.12 -31.74
C LEU A 316 -20.69 48.70 -30.45
N PRO A 317 -21.43 47.91 -29.66
CA PRO A 317 -21.81 48.31 -28.31
C PRO A 317 -20.55 48.69 -27.52
N VAL A 318 -20.59 49.75 -26.72
CA VAL A 318 -19.43 50.23 -25.93
C VAL A 318 -18.80 49.11 -25.09
N GLN A 319 -19.61 48.12 -24.71
CA GLN A 319 -19.23 46.92 -23.95
C GLN A 319 -18.29 45.98 -24.74
N ASP A 320 -18.40 45.96 -26.07
CA ASP A 320 -17.62 45.10 -26.97
C ASP A 320 -16.43 45.83 -27.61
N LEU A 321 -16.34 47.16 -27.43
CA LEU A 321 -15.27 47.99 -27.96
C LEU A 321 -13.92 47.71 -27.28
N ILE A 322 -13.91 47.56 -25.94
CA ILE A 322 -12.70 47.26 -25.17
C ILE A 322 -12.20 45.83 -25.46
N PRO A 323 -13.03 44.77 -25.43
CA PRO A 323 -12.62 43.43 -25.86
C PRO A 323 -12.08 43.39 -27.29
N PHE A 324 -12.69 44.13 -28.22
CA PHE A 324 -12.22 44.24 -29.60
C PHE A 324 -10.81 44.83 -29.67
N TYR A 325 -10.57 45.97 -29.01
CA TYR A 325 -9.24 46.61 -28.98
C TYR A 325 -8.20 45.75 -28.27
N VAL A 326 -8.58 45.08 -27.18
CA VAL A 326 -7.70 44.17 -26.43
C VAL A 326 -7.33 42.97 -27.29
N THR A 327 -8.29 42.36 -28.01
CA THR A 327 -8.00 41.23 -28.93
C THR A 327 -7.16 41.68 -30.11
N PHE A 328 -7.50 42.82 -30.73
CA PHE A 328 -6.77 43.41 -31.85
C PHE A 328 -5.31 43.77 -31.47
N ALA A 329 -5.08 44.32 -30.27
CA ALA A 329 -3.75 44.67 -29.77
C ALA A 329 -2.95 43.47 -29.26
N ILE A 330 -3.58 42.53 -28.56
CA ILE A 330 -2.92 41.33 -28.02
C ILE A 330 -2.45 40.40 -29.16
N TYR A 331 -3.23 40.22 -30.23
CA TYR A 331 -2.77 39.41 -31.37
C TYR A 331 -1.60 40.08 -32.11
N SER A 332 -1.61 41.41 -32.23
CA SER A 332 -0.49 42.19 -32.79
C SER A 332 0.80 42.10 -31.95
N LEU A 333 0.67 42.09 -30.61
CA LEU A 333 1.81 41.97 -29.68
C LEU A 333 2.32 40.52 -29.52
N SER A 334 1.44 39.52 -29.65
CA SER A 334 1.81 38.11 -29.51
C SER A 334 2.82 37.64 -30.58
N GLN A 335 2.82 38.21 -31.78
CA GLN A 335 3.85 37.95 -32.80
C GLN A 335 5.18 38.68 -32.56
N VAL A 336 5.17 39.88 -31.96
CA VAL A 336 6.41 40.61 -31.60
C VAL A 336 7.13 39.91 -30.45
N ILE A 337 6.40 39.38 -29.48
CA ILE A 337 6.97 38.61 -28.36
C ILE A 337 7.53 37.27 -28.84
N TRP A 338 6.92 36.62 -29.84
CA TRP A 338 7.46 35.37 -30.40
C TRP A 338 8.77 35.57 -31.19
N GLN A 339 8.95 36.71 -31.87
CA GLN A 339 10.23 37.07 -32.51
C GLN A 339 11.32 37.48 -31.50
N SER A 340 10.92 37.90 -30.29
CA SER A 340 11.84 38.31 -29.22
C SER A 340 12.34 37.14 -28.36
N ILE A 341 11.70 35.96 -28.44
CA ILE A 341 12.00 34.77 -27.60
C ILE A 341 12.75 33.67 -28.39
N THR A 342 13.06 33.88 -29.66
CA THR A 342 14.09 33.06 -30.35
C THR A 342 15.49 33.54 -29.97
N PRO A 343 16.35 32.70 -29.38
CA PRO A 343 17.72 33.10 -29.08
C PRO A 343 18.46 33.42 -30.39
N ARG A 344 18.98 34.65 -30.49
CA ARG A 344 20.07 34.97 -31.41
C ARG A 344 21.21 33.99 -31.09
N LYS A 345 21.43 33.00 -31.95
CA LYS A 345 22.75 32.37 -32.07
C LYS A 345 23.69 33.48 -32.55
N LEU A 346 24.44 34.04 -31.62
CA LEU A 346 25.65 34.79 -31.93
C LEU A 346 26.72 33.78 -32.37
N ALA A 347 27.28 34.06 -33.54
CA ALA A 347 28.62 33.64 -33.91
C ALA A 347 29.65 34.39 -33.05
#